data_AF-A0AB40BAP5-F1
#
_entry.id   AF-A0AB40BAP5-F1
#
_cell.length_a   1.000
_cell.length_b   1.000
_cell.length_c   1.000
_cell.angle_alpha   90.00
_cell.angle_beta   90.00
_cell.angle_gamma   90.00
#
_symmetry.space_group_name_H-M   'P 1'
#
loop_
_entity.id
_entity.type
_entity.pdbx_description
1 polymer ?
#
loop_
_entity_poly.entity_id
_entity_poly.type
_entity_poly.pdbx_seq_one_letter_code
_entity_poly.pdbx_strand_id
1 'polypeptide(L)'
;MENPGSSSRSQALMRISPYTFSSIGITVSIAVSILGAAWYIYVTGSSLIGASIKARGITSKNFISVIFCETVAIYGVIIAIILQTKLESVPPSQIYAAESLRAGYAIFASVLLGCLE
;
A
#
# COMPACT_ATOMS: atom_id res chain seq x y z
N MET A 1 -34.54 11.48 -15.44
CA MET A 1 -33.95 12.58 -16.24
C MET A 1 -32.46 12.29 -16.36
N GLU A 2 -32.10 11.74 -17.51
CA GLU A 2 -30.74 11.50 -17.96
C GLU A 2 -30.00 12.84 -18.06
N ASN A 3 -28.86 12.96 -17.38
CA ASN A 3 -27.91 14.08 -17.56
C ASN A 3 -26.69 13.53 -18.31
N PRO A 4 -26.57 13.80 -19.63
CA PRO A 4 -25.48 13.31 -20.46
C PRO A 4 -24.30 14.29 -20.38
N GLY A 5 -23.29 14.02 -19.55
CA GLY A 5 -22.09 14.87 -19.57
C GLY A 5 -21.06 14.77 -18.43
N SER A 6 -21.34 14.14 -17.28
CA SER A 6 -20.36 14.06 -16.19
C SER A 6 -19.55 12.76 -16.22
N SER A 7 -18.60 12.71 -17.16
CA SER A 7 -17.42 11.83 -17.16
C SER A 7 -17.68 10.34 -16.89
N SER A 8 -17.79 9.55 -17.96
CA SER A 8 -17.80 8.07 -17.97
C SER A 8 -16.84 7.42 -16.95
N ARG A 9 -15.69 8.06 -16.68
CA ARG A 9 -14.69 7.66 -15.66
C ARG A 9 -15.26 7.60 -14.24
N SER A 10 -16.12 8.54 -13.85
CA SER A 10 -16.70 8.63 -12.50
C SER A 10 -17.69 7.48 -12.23
N GLN A 11 -18.48 7.11 -13.24
CA GLN A 11 -19.39 5.97 -13.16
C GLN A 11 -18.62 4.64 -13.16
N ALA A 12 -17.51 4.55 -13.90
CA ALA A 12 -16.63 3.39 -13.89
C ALA A 12 -16.01 3.16 -12.50
N LEU A 13 -15.56 4.23 -11.82
CA LEU A 13 -15.02 4.13 -10.46
C LEU A 13 -16.09 3.74 -9.44
N MET A 14 -17.33 4.22 -9.57
CA MET A 14 -18.45 3.81 -8.71
C MET A 14 -18.91 2.36 -8.94
N ARG A 15 -18.57 1.75 -10.08
CA ARG A 15 -18.84 0.32 -10.36
C ARG A 15 -17.78 -0.63 -9.80
N ILE A 16 -16.60 -0.13 -9.46
CA ILE A 16 -15.52 -0.94 -8.89
C ILE A 16 -15.85 -1.26 -7.43
N SER A 17 -15.82 -2.56 -7.10
CA SER A 17 -16.13 -3.00 -5.74
C SER A 17 -15.03 -2.52 -4.77
N PRO A 18 -15.39 -2.07 -3.56
CA PRO A 18 -14.40 -1.65 -2.57
C PRO A 18 -13.47 -2.81 -2.13
N TYR A 19 -13.93 -4.06 -2.29
CA TYR A 19 -13.14 -5.27 -2.11
C TYR A 19 -11.95 -5.33 -3.10
N THR A 20 -12.21 -5.04 -4.37
CA THR A 20 -11.17 -4.98 -5.40
C THR A 20 -10.14 -3.90 -5.05
N PHE A 21 -10.59 -2.75 -4.56
CA PHE A 21 -9.70 -1.67 -4.15
C PHE A 21 -8.79 -2.05 -2.98
N SER A 22 -9.34 -2.73 -1.97
CA SER A 22 -8.59 -3.26 -0.83
C SER A 22 -7.53 -4.29 -1.28
N SER A 23 -7.92 -5.26 -2.12
CA SER A 23 -7.00 -6.28 -2.63
C SER A 23 -5.84 -5.73 -3.47
N ILE A 24 -6.10 -4.69 -4.27
CA ILE A 24 -5.07 -4.00 -5.05
C ILE A 24 -4.11 -3.24 -4.12
N GLY A 25 -4.64 -2.57 -3.08
CA GLY A 25 -3.82 -1.89 -2.08
C GLY A 25 -2.86 -2.82 -1.35
N ILE A 26 -3.34 -3.99 -0.91
CA ILE A 26 -2.51 -5.02 -0.25
C ILE A 26 -1.43 -5.53 -1.21
N THR A 27 -1.80 -5.83 -2.45
CA THR A 27 -0.86 -6.37 -3.46
C THR A 27 0.24 -5.36 -3.79
N VAL A 28 -0.12 -4.09 -4.00
CA VAL A 28 0.84 -3.02 -4.29
C VAL A 28 1.76 -2.76 -3.09
N SER A 29 1.21 -2.78 -1.87
CA SER A 29 1.99 -2.62 -0.63
C SER A 29 3.11 -3.66 -0.50
N ILE A 30 2.78 -4.93 -0.71
CA ILE A 30 3.75 -6.03 -0.61
C ILE A 30 4.76 -5.94 -1.75
N ALA A 31 4.31 -5.63 -2.97
CA ALA A 31 5.19 -5.52 -4.13
C ALA A 31 6.23 -4.40 -3.96
N VAL A 32 5.83 -3.21 -3.48
CA VAL A 32 6.75 -2.08 -3.28
C VAL A 32 7.74 -2.34 -2.14
N SER A 33 7.32 -3.02 -1.06
CA SER A 33 8.20 -3.43 0.05
C SER A 33 9.30 -4.39 -0.43
N ILE A 34 8.95 -5.44 -1.17
CA ILE A 34 9.93 -6.42 -1.70
C ILE A 34 10.91 -5.74 -2.67
N LEU A 35 10.43 -4.84 -3.53
CA LEU A 35 11.27 -4.09 -4.45
C LEU A 35 12.23 -3.15 -3.69
N GLY A 36 11.77 -2.48 -2.64
CA GLY A 36 12.60 -1.66 -1.76
C GLY A 36 13.71 -2.46 -1.08
N ALA A 37 13.36 -3.63 -0.52
CA ALA A 37 14.33 -4.55 0.08
C ALA A 37 15.35 -5.07 -0.94
N ALA A 38 14.91 -5.46 -2.14
CA ALA A 38 15.78 -5.94 -3.20
C ALA A 38 16.77 -4.86 -3.68
N TRP A 39 16.29 -3.63 -3.89
CA TRP A 39 17.13 -2.49 -4.27
C TRP A 39 18.15 -2.15 -3.19
N TYR A 40 17.71 -2.14 -1.92
CA TYR A 40 18.58 -1.88 -0.79
C TYR A 40 19.70 -2.92 -0.63
N ILE A 41 19.38 -4.21 -0.78
CA ILE A 41 20.36 -5.30 -0.75
C ILE A 41 21.30 -5.22 -1.95
N TYR A 42 20.83 -4.83 -3.13
CA TYR A 42 21.68 -4.65 -4.30
C TYR A 42 22.74 -3.55 -4.09
N VAL A 43 22.32 -2.39 -3.61
CA VAL A 43 23.22 -1.26 -3.32
C VAL A 43 24.17 -1.59 -2.17
N THR A 44 23.66 -2.14 -1.06
CA THR A 44 24.47 -2.44 0.13
C THR A 44 25.35 -3.66 -0.08
N GLY A 45 24.89 -4.69 -0.79
CA GLY A 45 25.62 -5.94 -1.02
C GLY A 45 26.94 -5.72 -1.75
N SER A 46 26.93 -4.83 -2.76
CA SER A 46 28.13 -4.45 -3.51
C SER A 46 29.16 -3.74 -2.61
N SER A 47 28.73 -2.83 -1.74
CA SER A 47 29.61 -2.12 -0.80
C SER A 47 30.02 -2.97 0.40
N LEU A 48 29.16 -3.90 0.84
CA LEU A 48 29.40 -4.76 1.99
C LEU A 48 30.50 -5.77 1.71
N ILE A 49 30.51 -6.41 0.55
CA ILE A 49 31.53 -7.40 0.17
C ILE A 49 32.94 -6.80 0.22
N GLY A 50 33.12 -5.55 -0.24
CA GLY A 50 34.39 -4.83 -0.14
C GLY A 50 34.76 -4.39 1.28
N ALA A 51 33.78 -4.07 2.14
CA ALA A 51 34.01 -3.59 3.50
C ALA A 51 34.17 -4.74 4.54
N SER A 52 33.55 -5.90 4.30
CA SER A 52 33.55 -7.06 5.21
C SER A 52 34.93 -7.69 5.43
N ILE A 53 35.89 -7.35 4.57
CA ILE A 53 37.29 -7.82 4.67
C ILE A 53 38.10 -6.99 5.69
N LYS A 54 37.65 -5.77 6.02
CA LYS A 54 38.43 -4.80 6.83
C LYS A 54 37.76 -4.39 8.15
N ALA A 55 36.43 -4.44 8.28
CA ALA A 55 35.74 -4.20 9.55
C ALA A 55 34.28 -4.70 9.54
N ARG A 56 33.86 -5.41 10.60
CA ARG A 56 32.55 -6.11 10.72
C ARG A 56 31.46 -5.32 11.47
N GLY A 57 31.64 -4.01 11.66
CA GLY A 57 30.79 -3.19 12.55
C GLY A 57 29.77 -2.25 11.86
N ILE A 58 29.80 -2.13 10.53
CA ILE A 58 29.07 -1.05 9.80
C ILE A 58 27.70 -1.52 9.27
N THR A 59 27.43 -2.83 9.29
CA THR A 59 26.24 -3.41 8.65
C THR A 59 24.92 -3.03 9.35
N SER A 60 24.90 -2.71 10.65
CA SER A 60 23.65 -2.56 11.42
C SER A 60 22.91 -1.21 11.25
N LYS A 61 23.58 -0.13 10.82
CA LYS A 61 22.95 1.20 10.74
C LYS A 61 22.07 1.41 9.52
N ASN A 62 22.30 0.66 8.45
CA ASN A 62 21.58 0.87 7.19
C ASN A 62 20.26 0.05 7.13
N PHE A 63 20.09 -0.97 7.97
CA PHE A 63 18.90 -1.83 7.97
C PHE A 63 17.66 -1.19 8.61
N ILE A 64 17.84 -0.12 9.38
CA ILE A 64 16.75 0.55 10.08
C ILE A 64 15.69 1.13 9.12
N SER A 65 16.11 1.59 7.94
CA SER A 65 15.21 2.16 6.91
C SER A 65 14.28 1.10 6.32
N VAL A 66 14.77 -0.13 6.11
CA VAL A 66 13.95 -1.25 5.62
C VAL A 66 12.90 -1.63 6.66
N ILE A 67 13.27 -1.75 7.93
CA ILE A 67 12.34 -2.13 8.99
C ILE A 67 11.21 -1.10 9.17
N PHE A 68 11.52 0.20 9.00
CA PHE A 68 10.50 1.24 9.03
C PHE A 68 9.52 1.12 7.86
N CYS A 69 10.03 0.88 6.64
CA CYS A 69 9.22 0.65 5.44
C CYS A 69 8.28 -0.56 5.61
N GLU A 70 8.78 -1.68 6.15
CA GLU A 70 7.96 -2.88 6.43
C GLU A 70 6.84 -2.61 7.44
N THR A 71 7.15 -1.85 8.49
CA THR A 71 6.18 -1.57 9.57
C THR A 71 5.04 -0.68 9.07
N VAL A 72 5.33 0.32 8.22
CA VAL A 72 4.32 1.18 7.61
C VAL A 72 3.45 0.40 6.61
N ALA A 73 4.06 -0.52 5.84
CA ALA A 73 3.33 -1.43 4.94
C ALA A 73 2.34 -2.33 5.71
N ILE A 74 2.77 -2.96 6.81
CA ILE A 74 1.91 -3.80 7.65
C ILE A 74 0.77 -2.99 8.27
N TYR A 75 1.03 -1.74 8.69
CA TYR A 75 -0.02 -0.85 9.20
C TYR A 75 -1.11 -0.61 8.13
N GLY A 76 -0.71 -0.32 6.89
CA GLY A 76 -1.65 -0.15 5.76
C GLY A 76 -2.50 -1.39 5.47
N VAL A 77 -1.91 -2.59 5.55
CA VAL A 77 -2.63 -3.87 5.38
C VAL A 77 -3.66 -4.11 6.50
N ILE A 78 -3.31 -3.82 7.76
CA ILE A 78 -4.23 -3.96 8.89
C ILE A 78 -5.47 -3.05 8.71
N ILE A 79 -5.27 -1.79 8.30
CA ILE A 79 -6.38 -0.86 8.06
C ILE A 79 -7.25 -1.32 6.88
N ALA A 80 -6.66 -1.87 5.82
CA ALA A 80 -7.38 -2.45 4.68
C ALA A 80 -8.28 -3.64 5.10
N ILE A 81 -7.79 -4.53 5.97
CA ILE A 81 -8.55 -5.65 6.51
C ILE A 81 -9.69 -5.15 7.40
N ILE A 82 -9.44 -4.18 8.28
CA ILE A 82 -10.47 -3.63 9.17
C ILE A 82 -11.59 -2.99 8.35
N LEU A 83 -11.29 -2.17 7.35
CA LEU A 83 -12.31 -1.59 6.48
C LEU A 83 -13.08 -2.69 5.75
N GLN A 84 -12.41 -3.75 5.33
CA GLN A 84 -13.05 -4.88 4.66
C GLN A 84 -14.11 -5.54 5.54
N THR A 85 -13.78 -5.80 6.82
CA THR A 85 -14.72 -6.37 7.80
C THR A 85 -15.89 -5.43 8.10
N LYS A 86 -15.67 -4.11 8.08
CA LYS A 86 -16.73 -3.11 8.25
C LYS A 86 -17.70 -3.10 7.06
N LEU A 87 -17.20 -3.28 5.84
CA LEU A 87 -18.03 -3.32 4.63
C LEU A 87 -18.88 -4.60 4.53
N GLU A 88 -18.40 -5.73 5.06
CA GLU A 88 -19.18 -6.96 5.16
C GLU A 88 -20.37 -6.82 6.13
N SER A 89 -20.23 -5.96 7.15
CA SER A 89 -21.27 -5.69 8.15
C SER A 89 -22.34 -4.68 7.71
N VAL A 90 -22.23 -4.08 6.51
CA VAL A 90 -23.16 -3.05 6.00
C VAL A 90 -24.12 -3.66 4.98
N PRO A 91 -25.45 -3.37 5.03
CA PRO A 91 -26.39 -3.88 4.04
C PRO A 91 -26.04 -3.44 2.61
N PRO A 92 -26.24 -4.29 1.59
CA PRO A 92 -25.74 -4.10 0.22
C PRO A 92 -26.27 -2.84 -0.49
N SER A 93 -27.32 -2.19 0.04
CA SER A 93 -27.87 -0.93 -0.46
C SER A 93 -27.03 0.31 -0.13
N GLN A 94 -26.09 0.23 0.83
CA GLN A 94 -25.23 1.36 1.25
C GLN A 94 -23.73 1.11 0.99
N ILE A 95 -23.36 -0.05 0.45
CA ILE A 95 -21.95 -0.39 0.17
C ILE A 95 -21.34 0.55 -0.89
N TYR A 96 -22.15 1.11 -1.79
CA TYR A 96 -21.74 2.09 -2.81
C TYR A 96 -21.89 3.55 -2.37
N ALA A 97 -22.04 3.83 -1.07
CA ALA A 97 -22.00 5.20 -0.58
C ALA A 97 -20.64 5.84 -0.85
N ALA A 98 -20.62 7.13 -1.19
CA ALA A 98 -19.41 7.90 -1.49
C ALA A 98 -18.34 7.79 -0.37
N GLU A 99 -18.78 7.62 0.88
CA GLU A 99 -17.95 7.43 2.06
C GLU A 99 -17.08 6.17 1.98
N SER A 100 -17.67 5.02 1.62
CA SER A 100 -16.97 3.72 1.51
C SER A 100 -15.94 3.72 0.39
N LEU A 101 -16.26 4.42 -0.71
CA LEU A 101 -15.36 4.55 -1.87
C LEU A 101 -14.21 5.51 -1.58
N ARG A 102 -14.47 6.60 -0.86
CA ARG A 102 -13.44 7.51 -0.36
C ARG A 102 -12.51 6.83 0.64
N ALA A 103 -13.05 6.02 1.55
CA ALA A 103 -12.27 5.23 2.51
C ALA A 103 -11.35 4.23 1.79
N GLY A 104 -11.86 3.55 0.77
CA GLY A 104 -11.05 2.76 -0.15
C GLY A 104 -9.89 3.60 -0.67
N TYR A 105 -10.17 4.65 -1.46
CA TYR A 105 -9.16 5.49 -2.10
C TYR A 105 -8.10 6.05 -1.13
N ALA A 106 -8.52 6.47 0.05
CA ALA A 106 -7.63 6.96 1.10
C ALA A 106 -6.63 5.89 1.57
N ILE A 107 -7.03 4.62 1.70
CA ILE A 107 -6.14 3.54 2.11
C ILE A 107 -5.06 3.29 1.06
N PHE A 108 -5.42 3.16 -0.21
CA PHE A 108 -4.43 2.99 -1.29
C PHE A 108 -3.49 4.18 -1.40
N ALA A 109 -4.00 5.41 -1.27
CA ALA A 109 -3.17 6.61 -1.26
C ALA A 109 -2.21 6.63 -0.07
N SER A 110 -2.67 6.23 1.12
CA SER A 110 -1.83 6.18 2.33
C SER A 110 -0.71 5.14 2.24
N VAL A 111 -1.01 3.96 1.68
CA VAL A 111 -0.03 2.90 1.44
C VAL A 111 1.03 3.35 0.44
N LEU A 112 0.62 4.00 -0.65
CA LEU A 112 1.55 4.50 -1.66
C LEU A 112 2.43 5.62 -1.12
N LEU A 113 1.86 6.56 -0.36
CA LEU A 113 2.60 7.68 0.21
C LEU A 113 3.57 7.23 1.30
N GLY A 114 3.15 6.34 2.19
CA GLY A 114 3.99 5.84 3.28
C GLY A 114 5.18 4.97 2.84
N CYS A 115 5.22 4.53 1.59
CA CYS A 115 6.39 3.82 1.03
C CYS A 115 7.40 4.75 0.34
N LEU A 116 7.06 6.04 0.16
CA LEU A 116 7.94 7.03 -0.47
C LEU A 116 8.86 7.74 0.55
N GLU A 117 8.52 7.69 1.83
CA GLU A 117 9.28 8.25 2.97
C GLU A 117 10.11 7.16 3.68
#